data_AF-A0A924AMM9-F1
#
_entry.id   AF-A0A924AMM9-F1
#
_cell.length_a   1.000
_cell.length_b   1.000
_cell.length_c   1.000
_cell.angle_alpha   90.00
_cell.angle_beta   90.00
_cell.angle_gamma   90.00
#
_symmetry.space_group_name_H-M   'P 1'
#
loop_
_entity.id
_entity.type
_entity.pdbx_description
1 polymer ?
#
loop_
_entity_poly.entity_id
_entity_poly.type
_entity_poly.pdbx_seq_one_letter_code
_entity_poly.pdbx_strand_id
1 'polypeptide(L)'
;MTLKEQITEDMKTAMRAKDSERLGTIRLLLSAIKQKEVDERVVVDDVMAVAIVDKQIKQRKDSIEAFEKAARQDLADKEQAELLVLQAYLPARLSADEVTAEVKAIVA
;
A
#
# COMPACT_ATOMS: atom_id res chain seq x y z
N MET A 1 11.26 -8.61 12.18
CA MET A 1 11.24 -8.47 10.71
C MET A 1 10.68 -7.09 10.43
N THR A 2 11.40 -6.27 9.67
CA THR A 2 10.93 -4.95 9.23
C THR A 2 9.80 -5.11 8.21
N LEU A 3 9.02 -4.06 7.99
CA LEU A 3 7.95 -4.07 6.99
C LEU A 3 8.51 -4.31 5.58
N LYS A 4 9.67 -3.72 5.26
CA LYS A 4 10.37 -3.97 3.98
C LYS A 4 10.79 -5.43 3.82
N GLU A 5 11.29 -6.06 4.88
CA GLU A 5 11.62 -7.50 4.87
C GLU A 5 10.36 -8.35 4.67
N GLN A 6 9.25 -8.02 5.35
CA GLN A 6 7.97 -8.71 5.18
C GLN A 6 7.49 -8.65 3.72
N ILE A 7 7.46 -7.45 3.12
CA ILE A 7 7.05 -7.26 1.72
C ILE A 7 7.95 -8.07 0.77
N THR A 8 9.24 -8.17 1.08
CA THR A 8 10.20 -8.95 0.28
C THR A 8 9.95 -10.45 0.38
N GLU A 9 9.62 -10.97 1.56
CA GLU A 9 9.26 -12.39 1.73
C GLU A 9 7.91 -12.70 1.07
N ASP A 10 6.92 -11.81 1.17
CA ASP A 10 5.62 -11.96 0.53
C ASP A 10 5.73 -11.94 -1.00
N MET A 11 6.69 -11.19 -1.57
CA MET A 11 7.02 -11.27 -2.99
C MET A 11 7.45 -12.69 -3.37
N LYS A 12 8.35 -13.30 -2.59
CA LYS A 12 8.82 -14.67 -2.85
C LYS A 12 7.68 -15.68 -2.71
N THR A 13 6.80 -15.48 -1.74
CA THR A 13 5.60 -16.30 -1.54
C THR A 13 4.66 -16.20 -2.74
N ALA A 14 4.34 -14.98 -3.22
CA ALA A 14 3.52 -14.77 -4.40
C ALA A 14 4.14 -15.38 -5.67
N MET A 15 5.47 -15.29 -5.82
CA MET A 15 6.20 -15.96 -6.91
C MET A 15 6.03 -17.48 -6.88
N ARG A 16 6.15 -18.12 -5.70
CA ARG A 16 5.99 -19.57 -5.56
C ARG A 16 4.54 -20.01 -5.78
N ALA A 17 3.58 -19.21 -5.34
CA ALA A 17 2.15 -19.44 -5.53
C ALA A 17 1.68 -19.18 -6.97
N LYS A 18 2.51 -18.55 -7.81
CA LYS A 18 2.14 -18.05 -9.15
C LYS A 18 0.96 -17.08 -9.12
N ASP A 19 0.83 -16.35 -8.02
CA ASP A 19 -0.18 -15.29 -7.85
C ASP A 19 0.32 -14.02 -8.57
N SER A 20 0.04 -13.95 -9.88
CA SER A 20 0.58 -12.89 -10.74
C SER A 20 0.07 -11.49 -10.38
N GLU A 21 -1.16 -11.41 -9.88
CA GLU A 21 -1.79 -10.14 -9.51
C GLU A 21 -1.14 -9.58 -8.25
N ARG A 22 -1.11 -10.36 -7.16
CA ARG A 22 -0.44 -9.96 -5.91
C ARG A 22 1.05 -9.68 -6.14
N LEU A 23 1.70 -10.50 -6.95
CA LEU A 23 3.11 -10.33 -7.28
C LEU A 23 3.39 -9.01 -8.00
N GLY A 24 2.52 -8.61 -8.94
CA GLY A 24 2.62 -7.34 -9.64
C GLY A 24 2.56 -6.16 -8.67
N THR A 25 1.55 -6.14 -7.80
CA THR A 25 1.38 -5.09 -6.79
C THR A 25 2.57 -5.01 -5.84
N ILE A 26 3.05 -6.15 -5.33
CA ILE A 26 4.19 -6.19 -4.41
C ILE A 26 5.47 -5.67 -5.07
N ARG A 27 5.72 -6.03 -6.33
CA ARG A 27 6.90 -5.53 -7.05
C ARG A 27 6.85 -4.03 -7.25
N LEU A 28 5.70 -3.46 -7.61
CA LEU A 28 5.53 -2.02 -7.72
C LEU A 28 5.77 -1.31 -6.39
N LEU A 29 5.29 -1.88 -5.27
CA LEU A 29 5.56 -1.35 -3.93
C LEU A 29 7.06 -1.37 -3.59
N LEU A 30 7.75 -2.49 -3.84
CA LEU A 30 9.20 -2.60 -3.63
C LEU A 30 9.99 -1.63 -4.51
N SER A 31 9.54 -1.41 -5.76
CA SER A 31 10.12 -0.39 -6.64
C SER A 31 9.94 1.02 -6.09
N ALA A 32 8.77 1.36 -5.53
CA ALA A 32 8.55 2.66 -4.88
C ALA A 32 9.44 2.86 -3.65
N ILE A 33 9.61 1.82 -2.83
CA ILE A 33 10.57 1.81 -1.72
C ILE A 33 11.98 2.05 -2.25
N LYS A 34 12.40 1.32 -3.27
CA LYS A 34 13.74 1.46 -3.84
C LYS A 34 13.98 2.84 -4.44
N GLN A 35 12.98 3.41 -5.10
CA GLN A 35 13.03 4.76 -5.66
C GLN A 35 13.30 5.79 -4.57
N LYS A 36 12.56 5.72 -3.45
CA LYS A 36 12.78 6.59 -2.27
C LYS A 36 14.21 6.50 -1.74
N GLU A 37 14.73 5.27 -1.59
CA GLU A 37 16.10 5.04 -1.12
C GLU A 37 17.15 5.66 -2.05
N VAL A 38 16.95 5.58 -3.37
CA VAL A 38 17.88 6.12 -4.37
C VAL A 38 17.80 7.64 -4.41
N ASP A 39 16.60 8.20 -4.46
CA ASP A 39 16.37 9.64 -4.61
C ASP A 39 16.86 10.41 -3.38
N GLU A 40 16.60 9.88 -2.18
CA GLU A 40 16.93 10.57 -0.92
C GLU A 40 18.22 10.05 -0.28
N ARG A 41 18.83 9.00 -0.84
CA ARG A 41 20.04 8.34 -0.31
C ARG A 41 19.87 7.90 1.14
N VAL A 42 18.70 7.37 1.47
CA VAL A 42 18.33 6.87 2.80
C VAL A 42 18.08 5.36 2.76
N VAL A 43 18.09 4.74 3.94
CA VAL A 43 17.51 3.41 4.13
C VAL A 43 16.08 3.62 4.61
N VAL A 44 15.11 3.00 3.92
CA VAL A 44 13.71 3.07 4.32
C VAL A 44 13.51 2.23 5.59
N ASP A 45 13.10 2.89 6.66
CA ASP A 45 12.64 2.29 7.90
C ASP A 45 11.14 1.98 7.83
N ASP A 46 10.59 1.41 8.90
CA ASP A 46 9.18 1.00 8.93
C ASP A 46 8.22 2.19 8.83
N VAL A 47 8.57 3.35 9.38
CA VAL A 47 7.74 4.56 9.32
C VAL A 47 7.68 5.07 7.88
N MET A 48 8.83 5.15 7.20
CA MET A 48 8.90 5.52 5.80
C MET A 48 8.21 4.49 4.91
N ALA A 49 8.31 3.19 5.21
CA ALA A 49 7.63 2.14 4.46
C ALA A 49 6.11 2.28 4.57
N VAL A 50 5.57 2.50 5.77
CA VAL A 50 4.14 2.78 5.99
C VAL A 50 3.69 3.99 5.18
N ALA A 51 4.45 5.09 5.21
CA ALA A 51 4.12 6.29 4.44
C ALA A 51 4.08 6.04 2.92
N ILE A 52 4.96 5.18 2.41
CA ILE A 52 4.96 4.77 0.99
C ILE A 52 3.72 3.93 0.68
N VAL A 53 3.38 2.95 1.53
CA VAL A 53 2.17 2.13 1.37
C VAL A 53 0.91 3.02 1.39
N ASP A 54 0.82 3.97 2.32
CA ASP A 54 -0.28 4.93 2.40
C ASP A 54 -0.43 5.76 1.13
N LYS A 55 0.69 6.25 0.59
CA LYS A 55 0.71 7.00 -0.67
C LYS A 55 0.20 6.14 -1.83
N GLN A 56 0.66 4.90 -1.94
CA GLN A 56 0.22 3.98 -2.99
C GLN A 56 -1.29 3.67 -2.85
N ILE A 57 -1.78 3.43 -1.64
CA ILE A 57 -3.22 3.22 -1.37
C ILE A 57 -4.05 4.42 -1.82
N LYS A 58 -3.59 5.64 -1.53
CA LYS A 58 -4.28 6.85 -1.98
C LYS A 58 -4.35 6.91 -3.51
N GLN A 59 -3.24 6.64 -4.20
CA GLN A 59 -3.22 6.60 -5.66
C GLN A 59 -4.20 5.56 -6.22
N ARG A 60 -4.31 4.38 -5.61
CA ARG A 60 -5.30 3.36 -6.01
C ARG A 60 -6.73 3.86 -5.84
N LYS A 61 -7.05 4.48 -4.71
CA LYS A 61 -8.39 5.07 -4.48
C LYS A 61 -8.73 6.14 -5.49
N ASP A 62 -7.80 7.04 -5.78
CA ASP A 62 -7.97 8.11 -6.76
C ASP A 62 -8.19 7.52 -8.18
N SER A 63 -7.44 6.47 -8.54
CA SER A 63 -7.62 5.73 -9.80
C SER A 63 -8.96 5.00 -9.89
N ILE A 64 -9.40 4.33 -8.82
CA ILE A 64 -10.70 3.64 -8.76
C ILE A 64 -11.81 4.65 -9.07
N GLU A 65 -11.84 5.77 -8.36
CA GLU A 65 -12.86 6.81 -8.55
C GLU A 65 -12.83 7.36 -9.99
N ALA A 66 -11.64 7.56 -10.56
CA ALA A 66 -11.50 8.02 -11.94
C ALA A 66 -12.02 7.00 -12.96
N PHE A 67 -11.73 5.71 -12.77
CA PHE A 67 -12.18 4.64 -13.66
C PHE A 67 -13.69 4.37 -13.55
N GLU A 68 -14.25 4.41 -12.35
CA GLU A 68 -15.70 4.33 -12.12
C GLU A 68 -16.44 5.47 -12.84
N LYS A 69 -15.96 6.71 -12.71
CA LYS A 69 -16.52 7.87 -13.42
C LYS A 69 -16.43 7.74 -14.94
N ALA A 70 -15.41 7.04 -15.44
CA ALA A 70 -15.23 6.76 -16.86
C ALA A 70 -15.97 5.50 -17.34
N ALA A 71 -16.77 4.85 -16.50
CA ALA A 71 -17.45 3.59 -16.77
C ALA A 71 -16.48 2.45 -17.18
N ARG A 72 -15.25 2.47 -16.67
CA ARG A 72 -14.20 1.47 -16.89
C ARG A 72 -14.09 0.50 -15.71
N GLN A 73 -15.16 -0.26 -15.47
CA GLN A 73 -15.23 -1.19 -14.35
C GLN A 73 -14.08 -2.22 -14.37
N ASP A 74 -13.65 -2.66 -15.55
CA ASP A 74 -12.52 -3.57 -15.74
C ASP A 74 -11.19 -3.06 -15.16
N LEU A 75 -11.01 -1.73 -15.12
CA LEU A 75 -9.84 -1.08 -14.55
C LEU A 75 -10.05 -0.77 -13.06
N ALA A 76 -11.26 -0.35 -12.67
CA ALA A 76 -11.61 -0.12 -11.28
C ALA A 76 -11.44 -1.40 -10.43
N ASP A 77 -11.90 -2.55 -10.93
CA ASP A 77 -11.79 -3.84 -10.25
C ASP A 77 -10.32 -4.24 -10.03
N LYS A 78 -9.44 -3.97 -11.01
CA LYS A 78 -8.00 -4.22 -10.88
C LYS A 78 -7.37 -3.34 -9.82
N GLU A 79 -7.65 -2.04 -9.85
CA GLU A 79 -7.14 -1.11 -8.84
C GLU A 79 -7.65 -1.47 -7.43
N GLN A 80 -8.88 -1.98 -7.32
CA GLN A 80 -9.45 -2.45 -6.06
C GLN A 80 -8.76 -3.72 -5.55
N ALA A 81 -8.43 -4.66 -6.42
CA ALA A 81 -7.65 -5.84 -6.05
C ALA A 81 -6.23 -5.45 -5.57
N GLU A 82 -5.56 -4.53 -6.27
CA GLU A 82 -4.26 -4.00 -5.84
C GLU A 82 -4.37 -3.27 -4.49
N LEU A 83 -5.44 -2.49 -4.28
CA LEU A 83 -5.71 -1.79 -3.03
C LEU A 83 -5.78 -2.76 -1.84
N LEU A 84 -6.49 -3.88 -1.98
CA LEU A 84 -6.61 -4.90 -0.93
C LEU A 84 -5.24 -5.51 -0.58
N VAL A 85 -4.40 -5.77 -1.59
CA VAL A 85 -3.03 -6.27 -1.36
C VAL A 85 -2.21 -5.25 -0.56
N LEU A 86 -2.30 -3.96 -0.88
CA LEU A 86 -1.56 -2.92 -0.17
C LEU A 86 -2.05 -2.73 1.26
N GLN A 87 -3.35 -2.84 1.51
CA GLN A 87 -3.95 -2.71 2.84
C GLN A 87 -3.44 -3.75 3.84
N ALA A 88 -3.05 -4.94 3.36
CA ALA A 88 -2.48 -5.99 4.20
C ALA A 88 -1.14 -5.61 4.87
N TYR A 89 -0.46 -4.57 4.36
CA TYR A 89 0.84 -4.10 4.88
C TYR A 89 0.71 -2.92 5.85
N LEU A 90 -0.50 -2.44 6.12
CA LEU A 90 -0.72 -1.43 7.13
C LEU A 90 -1.17 -2.07 8.43
N PRO A 91 -0.71 -1.55 9.59
CA PRO A 91 -1.37 -1.88 10.85
C PRO A 91 -2.85 -1.54 10.71
N ALA A 92 -3.71 -2.32 11.38
CA ALA A 92 -5.15 -2.14 11.35
C ALA A 92 -5.48 -0.65 11.46
N ARG A 93 -5.95 -0.06 10.35
CA ARG A 93 -6.28 1.36 10.34
C ARG A 93 -7.45 1.52 11.29
N LEU A 94 -7.25 2.31 12.35
CA LEU A 94 -8.36 2.94 13.06
C LEU A 94 -9.25 3.57 11.98
N SER A 95 -10.54 3.25 12.03
CA SER A 95 -11.56 3.90 11.23
C SER A 95 -11.45 5.43 11.39
N ALA A 96 -11.99 6.20 10.45
CA ALA A 96 -11.98 7.67 10.55
C ALA A 96 -12.55 8.16 11.90
N ASP A 97 -13.50 7.43 12.46
CA ASP A 97 -14.10 7.69 13.76
C ASP A 97 -13.13 7.42 14.92
N GLU A 98 -12.37 6.32 14.85
CA GLU A 98 -11.34 5.99 15.84
C GLU A 98 -10.13 6.93 15.78
N VAL A 99 -9.73 7.38 14.57
CA VAL A 99 -8.70 8.43 14.41
C VAL A 99 -9.16 9.74 15.04
N THR A 100 -10.43 10.12 14.85
CA THR A 100 -11.00 11.33 15.45
C THR A 100 -11.09 11.23 16.96
N ALA A 101 -11.41 10.05 17.49
CA ALA A 101 -11.44 9.77 18.92
C ALA A 101 -10.05 9.87 19.56
N GLU A 102 -9.02 9.30 18.94
CA GLU A 102 -7.65 9.34 19.44
C GLU A 102 -7.06 10.75 19.43
N VAL A 103 -7.31 11.53 18.36
CA VAL A 103 -6.90 12.94 18.30
C VAL A 103 -7.58 13.77 19.41
N LYS A 104 -8.86 13.51 19.70
CA LYS A 104 -9.54 14.17 20.82
C LYS A 104 -8.98 13.77 22.19
N ALA A 105 -8.56 12.52 22.36
CA ALA A 105 -7.97 12.03 23.60
C ALA A 105 -6.60 12.65 23.90
N ILE A 106 -5.80 12.95 22.88
CA ILE A 106 -4.45 13.56 23.03
C ILE A 106 -4.52 15.07 23.33
N VAL A 107 -5.59 15.75 22.94
CA VAL A 107 -5.75 17.21 23.12
C VAL A 107 -6.45 17.58 24.44
N ALA A 108 -6.92 16.58 25.22
CA ALA A 108 -7.55 16.76 26.53
C ALA A 108 -6.53 16.69 27.68
#